data_AF-A0A9D8B037-F1
#
_entry.id   AF-A0A9D8B037-F1
#
_cell.length_a   1.000
_cell.length_b   1.000
_cell.length_c   1.000
_cell.angle_alpha   90.00
_cell.angle_beta   90.00
_cell.angle_gamma   90.00
#
_symmetry.space_group_name_H-M   'P 1'
#
loop_
_entity.id
_entity.type
_entity.pdbx_description
1 polymer ?
#
loop_
_entity_poly.entity_id
_entity_poly.type
_entity_poly.pdbx_seq_one_letter_code
_entity_poly.pdbx_strand_id
1 'polypeptide(L)'
;MFGLQPTHLIIILVVALLLFGPSKLPEIGKAMGKTIREFQTGIKEATQGFSDEVKTDAAKTPAPSACKSCGKPLAAADAKFCAECGAAQT
;
A
#
# COMPACT_ATOMS: atom_id res chain seq x y z
N MET A 1 31.68 3.80 7.25
CA MET A 1 31.26 5.22 7.29
C MET A 1 29.77 5.25 7.56
N PHE A 2 29.38 5.51 8.82
CA PHE A 2 28.02 5.78 9.34
C PHE A 2 26.82 5.41 8.45
N GLY A 3 26.73 4.13 8.06
CA GLY A 3 25.46 3.61 7.55
C GLY A 3 24.47 3.72 8.70
N LEU A 4 23.35 4.40 8.47
CA LEU A 4 22.27 4.58 9.44
C LEU A 4 21.92 3.22 10.04
N GLN A 5 22.56 2.90 11.17
CA GLN A 5 22.32 1.64 11.82
C GLN A 5 20.87 1.71 12.29
N PRO A 6 20.02 0.74 11.91
CA PRO A 6 18.60 0.76 12.26
C PRO A 6 18.37 0.98 13.76
N THR A 7 19.31 0.56 14.60
CA THR A 7 19.37 0.84 16.04
C THR A 7 19.28 2.34 16.38
N HIS A 8 20.03 3.21 15.70
CA HIS A 8 20.02 4.65 15.96
C HIS A 8 18.66 5.27 15.57
N LEU A 9 18.09 4.85 14.44
CA LEU A 9 16.75 5.29 14.03
C LEU A 9 15.66 4.84 15.01
N ILE A 10 15.77 3.61 15.54
CA ILE A 10 14.84 3.10 16.54
C ILE A 10 14.90 3.94 17.83
N ILE A 11 16.09 4.28 18.32
CA ILE A 11 16.23 5.12 19.52
C ILE A 11 15.57 6.48 19.32
N ILE A 12 15.80 7.13 18.18
CA ILE A 12 15.19 8.42 17.85
C ILE A 12 13.66 8.28 17.74
N LEU A 13 13.17 7.21 17.12
CA LEU A 13 11.74 6.92 17.01
C LEU A 13 11.11 6.79 18.40
N VAL A 14 11.75 6.08 19.33
CA VAL A 14 11.25 5.91 20.70
C VAL A 14 11.18 7.25 21.42
N VAL A 15 12.22 8.09 21.33
CA VAL A 15 12.21 9.43 21.95
C VAL A 15 11.11 10.30 21.33
N ALA A 16 10.95 10.29 20.01
CA ALA A 16 9.89 11.01 19.31
C ALA A 16 8.49 10.50 19.70
N LEU A 17 8.33 9.18 19.89
CA LEU A 17 7.10 8.56 20.37
C LEU A 17 6.77 8.94 21.81
N LEU A 18 7.77 9.17 22.67
CA LEU A 18 7.53 9.66 24.03
C LEU A 18 7.09 11.14 24.05
N LEU A 19 7.66 11.97 23.17
CA LEU A 19 7.31 13.39 23.07
C LEU A 19 5.95 13.63 22.38
N PHE A 20 5.73 12.98 21.23
CA PHE A 20 4.53 13.16 20.42
C PHE A 20 3.42 12.15 20.76
N GLY A 21 3.76 11.03 21.37
CA GLY A 21 2.83 9.93 21.67
C GLY A 21 2.68 8.93 20.49
N PRO A 22 2.53 7.62 20.77
CA PRO A 22 2.35 6.59 19.74
C PRO A 22 1.06 6.74 18.93
N SER A 23 0.06 7.42 19.46
CA SER A 23 -1.20 7.67 18.77
C SER A 23 -1.08 8.76 17.69
N LYS A 24 -0.10 9.68 17.79
CA LYS A 24 0.03 10.80 16.86
C LYS A 24 0.76 10.47 15.57
N LEU A 25 1.71 9.54 15.59
CA LEU A 25 2.34 9.05 14.36
C LEU A 25 1.36 8.48 13.31
N PRO A 26 0.44 7.55 13.66
CA PRO A 26 -0.52 7.02 12.68
C PRO A 26 -1.58 8.06 12.28
N GLU A 27 -1.91 9.01 13.16
CA GLU A 27 -2.85 10.11 12.85
C GLU A 27 -2.26 11.03 11.76
N ILE A 28 -1.00 11.46 11.93
CA ILE A 28 -0.26 12.26 10.94
C ILE A 28 -0.04 11.46 9.65
N GLY A 29 0.34 10.19 9.75
CA GLY A 29 0.52 9.31 8.59
C GLY A 29 -0.76 9.12 7.77
N LYS A 30 -1.92 9.01 8.43
CA LYS A 30 -3.23 8.95 7.75
C LYS A 30 -3.56 10.27 7.04
N ALA A 31 -3.30 11.41 7.68
CA ALA A 31 -3.53 12.72 7.08
C ALA A 31 -2.62 12.95 5.87
N MET A 32 -1.30 12.75 6.03
CA MET A 32 -0.33 12.88 4.94
C MET A 32 -0.55 11.85 3.83
N GLY A 33 -0.92 10.62 4.18
CA GLY A 33 -1.18 9.55 3.22
C GLY A 33 -2.35 9.86 2.28
N LYS A 34 -3.40 10.54 2.76
CA LYS A 34 -4.50 11.01 1.90
C LYS A 34 -4.02 12.04 0.90
N THR A 35 -3.28 13.05 1.36
CA THR A 35 -2.69 14.08 0.50
C THR A 35 -1.75 13.48 -0.55
N ILE A 36 -0.87 12.57 -0.15
CA ILE A 36 0.06 11.89 -1.07
C ILE A 36 -0.70 11.04 -2.09
N ARG A 37 -1.79 10.38 -1.69
CA ARG A 37 -2.59 9.54 -2.59
C ARG A 37 -3.32 10.39 -3.64
N GLU A 38 -3.96 11.48 -3.22
CA GLU A 38 -4.60 12.43 -4.13
C GLU A 38 -3.58 13.10 -5.06
N PHE A 39 -2.41 13.47 -4.53
CA PHE A 39 -1.31 14.02 -5.32
C PHE A 39 -0.78 13.02 -6.36
N GLN A 40 -0.60 11.74 -5.99
CA GLN A 40 -0.22 10.69 -6.94
C GLN A 40 -1.28 10.47 -8.01
N THR A 41 -2.57 10.48 -7.65
CA THR A 41 -3.66 10.36 -8.61
C THR A 41 -3.66 11.53 -9.59
N GLY A 42 -3.57 12.77 -9.10
CA GLY A 42 -3.51 13.96 -9.95
C GLY A 42 -2.29 13.99 -10.86
N ILE A 43 -1.12 13.54 -10.39
CA ILE A 43 0.07 13.39 -11.25
C ILE A 43 -0.16 12.34 -12.33
N LYS A 44 -0.77 11.20 -12.00
CA LYS A 44 -1.08 10.15 -12.97
C LYS A 44 -2.04 10.65 -14.03
N GLU A 45 -3.11 11.32 -13.65
CA GLU A 45 -4.06 11.94 -14.58
C GLU A 45 -3.39 13.00 -15.46
N ALA A 46 -2.55 13.85 -14.89
CA ALA A 46 -1.79 14.86 -15.63
C ALA A 46 -0.78 14.23 -16.61
N THR A 47 -0.17 13.09 -16.26
CA THR A 47 0.76 12.36 -17.12
C THR A 47 0.02 11.57 -18.20
N GLN A 48 -1.15 11.02 -17.87
CA GLN A 48 -2.03 10.29 -18.79
C GLN A 48 -2.72 11.20 -19.80
N GLY A 49 -2.99 12.46 -19.47
CA GLY A 49 -3.49 13.45 -20.43
C GLY A 49 -2.53 13.79 -21.58
N PHE A 50 -1.25 13.42 -21.47
CA PHE A 50 -0.26 13.46 -22.56
C PHE A 50 -0.07 12.11 -23.27
N SER A 51 -0.73 11.05 -22.81
CA SER A 51 -0.65 9.68 -23.35
C SER A 51 -2.05 9.06 -23.34
N ASP A 52 -2.99 9.75 -24.00
CA ASP A 52 -4.30 9.19 -24.34
C ASP A 52 -4.05 7.98 -25.25
N GLU A 53 -4.14 6.75 -24.71
CA GLU A 53 -4.93 5.64 -25.29
C GLU A 53 -4.83 4.30 -24.52
N VAL A 54 -4.56 4.23 -23.21
CA VAL A 54 -4.69 2.94 -22.49
C VAL A 54 -5.29 3.09 -21.09
N LYS A 55 -6.61 2.82 -21.03
CA LYS A 55 -7.35 2.11 -19.97
C LYS A 55 -7.08 2.54 -18.52
N THR A 56 -8.01 3.28 -17.94
CA THR A 56 -8.08 3.48 -16.48
C THR A 56 -9.48 3.18 -15.96
N ASP A 57 -9.74 1.89 -15.75
CA ASP A 57 -10.55 1.40 -14.63
C ASP A 57 -9.58 0.99 -13.52
N ALA A 58 -9.06 1.96 -12.76
CA ALA A 58 -8.19 1.71 -11.60
C ALA A 58 -8.68 2.47 -10.36
N ALA A 59 -10.00 2.66 -10.25
CA ALA A 59 -10.65 3.25 -9.09
C ALA A 59 -11.47 2.23 -8.27
N LYS A 60 -11.06 0.95 -8.23
CA LYS A 60 -11.44 0.03 -7.15
C LYS A 60 -10.60 -1.24 -7.19
N THR A 61 -9.61 -1.38 -6.32
CA THR A 61 -9.25 -2.74 -5.85
C THR A 61 -8.88 -2.70 -4.37
N PRO A 62 -9.58 -3.50 -3.54
CA PRO A 62 -9.17 -3.83 -2.18
C PRO A 62 -7.79 -4.47 -2.19
N ALA A 63 -7.10 -4.47 -1.05
CA ALA A 63 -5.84 -5.17 -0.86
C ALA A 63 -5.87 -6.57 -1.53
N PRO A 64 -4.88 -6.93 -2.37
CA PRO A 64 -4.83 -8.28 -2.93
C PRO A 64 -4.54 -9.27 -1.81
N SER A 65 -5.56 -9.99 -1.37
CA SER A 65 -5.39 -11.18 -0.53
C SER A 65 -4.70 -12.26 -1.38
N ALA A 66 -3.43 -12.49 -1.09
CA ALA A 66 -2.67 -13.58 -1.70
C ALA A 66 -3.24 -14.96 -1.30
N CYS A 67 -3.23 -15.93 -2.22
CA CYS A 67 -3.63 -17.30 -1.93
C CYS A 67 -2.71 -17.91 -0.87
N LYS A 68 -3.24 -18.43 0.26
CA LYS A 68 -2.41 -19.08 1.29
C LYS A 68 -1.75 -20.38 0.81
N SER A 69 -2.31 -21.04 -0.21
CA SER A 69 -1.81 -22.34 -0.69
C SER A 69 -0.70 -22.22 -1.76
N CYS A 70 -0.72 -21.19 -2.61
CA CYS A 70 0.23 -21.07 -3.72
C CYS A 70 0.90 -19.69 -3.84
N GLY A 71 0.61 -18.73 -2.95
CA GLY A 71 1.30 -17.45 -2.80
C GLY A 71 1.11 -16.46 -3.96
N LYS A 72 0.30 -16.81 -4.97
CA LYS A 72 0.05 -15.94 -6.13
C LYS A 72 -1.15 -15.02 -5.90
N PRO A 73 -1.15 -13.81 -6.50
CA PRO A 73 -2.23 -12.86 -6.36
C PRO A 73 -3.49 -13.37 -7.09
N LEU A 74 -4.61 -13.52 -6.37
CA LEU A 74 -5.90 -13.80 -7.02
C LEU A 74 -6.45 -12.51 -7.62
N ALA A 75 -6.82 -12.57 -8.90
CA ALA A 75 -7.39 -11.44 -9.64
C ALA A 75 -8.87 -11.14 -9.30
N ALA A 76 -9.51 -11.95 -8.46
CA ALA A 76 -10.89 -11.75 -8.00
C ALA A 76 -11.04 -12.13 -6.52
N ALA A 77 -11.70 -11.27 -5.73
CA ALA A 77 -11.92 -11.47 -4.29
C ALA A 77 -13.02 -12.53 -3.99
N ASP A 78 -13.71 -13.01 -5.03
CA ASP A 78 -14.92 -13.84 -4.98
C ASP A 78 -14.76 -15.21 -5.67
N ALA A 79 -13.55 -15.54 -6.16
CA ALA A 79 -13.29 -16.85 -6.77
C ALA A 79 -13.18 -17.96 -5.70
N LYS A 80 -14.26 -18.73 -5.53
CA LYS A 80 -14.37 -19.91 -4.65
C LYS A 80 -13.34 -21.02 -4.94
N PHE A 81 -12.69 -20.94 -6.11
CA PHE A 81 -11.64 -21.84 -6.56
C PHE A 81 -10.52 -21.03 -7.22
N CYS A 82 -9.27 -21.39 -6.95
CA CYS A 82 -8.13 -20.79 -7.66
C CYS A 82 -8.05 -21.38 -9.08
N ALA A 83 -8.17 -20.54 -10.11
CA ALA A 83 -8.17 -20.98 -11.52
C ALA A 83 -6.87 -21.70 -11.95
N GLU A 84 -5.76 -21.41 -11.27
CA GLU A 84 -4.43 -21.96 -11.60
C GLU A 84 -4.09 -23.27 -10.86
N CYS A 85 -4.69 -23.54 -9.70
CA CYS A 85 -4.39 -24.76 -8.92
C CYS A 85 -5.62 -25.59 -8.53
N GLY A 86 -6.84 -25.17 -8.89
CA GLY A 86 -8.08 -25.91 -8.67
C GLY A 86 -8.48 -26.10 -7.19
N ALA A 87 -7.70 -25.58 -6.24
CA ALA A 87 -7.97 -25.72 -4.83
C ALA A 87 -9.22 -24.90 -4.43
N ALA A 88 -10.16 -25.56 -3.74
CA ALA A 88 -11.26 -24.90 -3.04
C ALA A 88 -10.71 -24.23 -1.78
N GLN A 89 -10.80 -22.91 -1.64
CA GLN A 89 -10.43 -22.24 -0.40
C GLN A 89 -11.65 -22.11 0.52
N THR A 90 -11.55 -22.67 1.72
CA THR A 90 -12.30 -22.26 2.91
C THR A 90 -11.75 -20.97 3.47
#